data_AF-A0A455U6H9-F1
#
_entry.id   AF-A0A455U6H9-F1
#
_cell.length_a   1.000
_cell.length_b   1.000
_cell.length_c   1.000
_cell.angle_alpha   90.00
_cell.angle_beta   90.00
_cell.angle_gamma   90.00
#
_symmetry.space_group_name_H-M   'P 1'
#
loop_
_entity.id
_entity.type
_entity.pdbx_description
1 polymer ?
#
loop_
_entity_poly.entity_id
_entity_poly.type
_entity_poly.pdbx_seq_one_letter_code
_entity_poly.pdbx_strand_id
1 'polypeptide(L)' 'MKILVVVTSHDKLGDTGNKTGFWLEELAAPYYTFMDAGAELTLASPKAASHR' A
#
# COMPACT_ATOMS: atom_id res chain seq x y z
N MET A 1 -16.33 -3.22 9.31
CA MET A 1 -14.94 -3.61 9.69
C MET A 1 -14.00 -2.50 9.23
N LYS A 2 -12.94 -2.17 9.98
CA LYS A 2 -11.95 -1.13 9.59
C LYS A 2 -10.59 -1.77 9.34
N ILE A 3 -9.95 -1.43 8.22
CA ILE A 3 -8.68 -2.03 7.79
C ILE A 3 -7.69 -0.92 7.44
N LEU A 4 -6.53 -0.93 8.09
CA LEU A 4 -5.38 -0.11 7.70
C LEU A 4 -4.47 -0.94 6.79
N VAL A 5 -4.32 -0.49 5.55
CA VAL A 5 -3.37 -1.06 4.60
C VAL A 5 -2.13 -0.18 4.60
N VAL A 6 -0.96 -0.77 4.88
CA VAL A 6 0.32 -0.05 4.94
C VAL A 6 1.21 -0.50 3.79
N VAL A 7 1.64 0.44 2.95
CA VAL A 7 2.59 0.19 1.86
C VAL A 7 3.94 0.81 2.16
N THR A 8 5.00 0.26 1.56
CA THR A 8 6.36 0.80 1.73
C THR A 8 6.48 2.21 1.14
N SER A 9 7.26 3.06 1.81
CA SER A 9 7.71 4.35 1.26
C SER A 9 9.11 4.27 0.63
N HIS A 10 9.66 3.06 0.49
CA HIS A 10 11.02 2.84 -0.01
C HIS A 10 11.01 2.74 -1.54
N ASP A 11 11.73 3.63 -2.22
CA ASP A 11 11.69 3.76 -3.68
C ASP A 11 12.99 3.30 -4.39
N LYS A 12 13.99 2.84 -3.64
CA LYS A 12 15.31 2.43 -4.15
C LYS A 12 15.69 1.03 -3.67
N LEU A 13 16.32 0.24 -4.52
CA LEU A 13 16.79 -1.09 -4.14
C LEU A 13 18.23 -1.01 -3.59
N GLY A 14 18.37 -0.61 -2.33
CA GLY A 14 19.68 -0.42 -1.69
C GLY A 14 20.59 0.51 -2.51
N ASP A 15 21.85 0.13 -2.65
CA ASP A 15 22.88 0.90 -3.38
C ASP A 15 22.99 0.51 -4.86
N THR A 16 22.05 -0.29 -5.38
CA THR A 16 22.12 -0.81 -6.76
C THR A 16 21.82 0.25 -7.83
N GLY A 17 21.27 1.41 -7.43
CA GLY A 17 20.77 2.43 -8.35
C GLY A 17 19.39 2.11 -8.97
N ASN A 18 18.85 0.90 -8.73
CA ASN A 18 17.54 0.51 -9.24
C ASN A 18 16.38 1.07 -8.41
N LYS A 19 15.25 1.32 -9.08
CA LYS A 19 13.99 1.68 -8.42
C LYS A 19 13.28 0.43 -7.87
N THR A 20 12.57 0.60 -6.77
CA THR A 20 11.66 -0.40 -6.19
C THR A 20 10.46 0.30 -5.55
N GLY A 21 9.57 -0.44 -4.91
CA GLY A 21 8.35 0.08 -4.30
C GLY A 21 7.48 -1.03 -3.75
N PHE A 22 6.19 -0.77 -3.58
CA PHE A 22 5.21 -1.83 -3.35
C PHE A 22 4.79 -2.46 -4.69
N TRP A 23 4.38 -3.72 -4.65
CA TRP A 23 3.86 -4.43 -5.82
C TRP A 23 2.36 -4.14 -5.97
N LEU A 24 1.91 -3.72 -7.15
CA LEU A 24 0.56 -3.20 -7.33
C LEU A 24 -0.51 -4.28 -7.12
N GLU A 25 -0.27 -5.48 -7.62
CA GLU A 25 -1.18 -6.60 -7.51
C GLU A 25 -1.35 -7.07 -6.06
N GLU A 26 -0.28 -6.97 -5.25
CA GLU A 26 -0.32 -7.29 -3.82
C GLU A 26 -1.14 -6.27 -3.02
N LEU A 27 -1.26 -5.04 -3.52
CA LEU A 27 -2.17 -4.04 -2.97
C LEU A 27 -3.59 -4.22 -3.49
N ALA A 28 -3.76 -4.33 -4.81
CA ALA A 28 -5.06 -4.30 -5.47
C ALA A 28 -5.93 -5.51 -5.11
N ALA A 29 -5.38 -6.73 -5.12
CA ALA A 29 -6.15 -7.93 -4.84
C ALA A 29 -6.84 -7.91 -3.47
N PRO A 30 -6.13 -7.68 -2.33
CA PRO A 30 -6.79 -7.57 -1.03
C PRO A 30 -7.62 -6.29 -0.91
N TYR A 31 -7.19 -5.16 -1.48
CA TYR A 31 -7.94 -3.90 -1.42
C TYR A 31 -9.36 -4.06 -1.97
N TYR A 32 -9.49 -4.59 -3.19
CA TYR A 32 -10.79 -4.78 -3.80
C TYR A 32 -11.60 -5.88 -3.11
N THR A 33 -10.96 -6.98 -2.68
CA THR A 33 -11.63 -8.04 -1.91
C THR A 33 -12.30 -7.49 -0.65
N PHE A 34 -11.60 -6.65 0.10
CA PHE A 34 -12.14 -6.06 1.34
C PHE A 34 -13.12 -4.92 1.07
N MET A 35 -12.91 -4.14 0.01
CA MET A 35 -13.84 -3.09 -0.41
C MET A 35 -15.19 -3.69 -0.81
N ASP A 36 -15.19 -4.76 -1.62
CA ASP A 36 -16.41 -5.45 -2.06
C ASP A 36 -17.14 -6.13 -0.89
N ALA A 37 -16.41 -6.51 0.16
CA ALA A 37 -16.98 -7.01 1.41
C ALA A 37 -17.51 -5.91 2.36
N GLY A 38 -17.46 -4.63 1.96
CA GLY A 38 -17.98 -3.50 2.74
C GLY A 38 -17.07 -3.05 3.89
N ALA A 39 -15.77 -3.33 3.83
CA ALA A 39 -14.82 -2.80 4.81
C ALA A 39 -14.51 -1.32 4.56
N GLU A 40 -14.29 -0.57 5.64
CA GLU A 40 -13.73 0.79 5.59
C GLU A 40 -12.21 0.67 5.56
N LEU A 41 -11.59 1.06 4.45
CA LEU A 41 -10.15 0.98 4.24
C LEU A 41 -9.46 2.33 4.43
N THR A 42 -8.28 2.32 5.04
CA THR A 42 -7.36 3.45 5.07
C THR A 42 -6.02 3.01 4.50
N LEU A 43 -5.48 3.75 3.54
CA LEU A 43 -4.15 3.49 2.99
C LEU A 43 -3.12 4.44 3.61
N ALA A 44 -1.99 3.90 4.07
CA ALA A 44 -0.91 4.67 4.66
C ALA A 44 0.47 4.18 4.22
N SER A 45 1.49 5.01 4.44
CA SER A 45 2.89 4.60 4.30
C SER A 45 3.75 5.26 5.40
N PRO A 46 4.89 4.66 5.80
CA PRO A 46 5.70 5.15 6.91
C PRO A 46 6.19 6.61 6.79
N LYS A 47 6.51 7.08 5.58
CA LYS A 47 6.90 8.49 5.33
C LYS A 47 5.72 9.45 5.15
N ALA A 48 4.51 9.02 5.50
CA ALA A 48 3.27 9.77 5.36
C ALA A 48 3.00 10.25 3.92
N ALA A 49 2.37 9.38 3.12
CA ALA A 49 1.57 9.79 1.97
C ALA A 49 0.10 9.45 2.29
N SER A 50 -0.57 10.25 3.12
CA SER A 50 -1.99 10.06 3.37
C SER A 50 -2.77 10.53 2.14
N HIS A 51 -3.33 9.60 1.36
CA HIS A 51 -4.47 9.94 0.52
C HIS A 51 -5.67 9.98 1.45
N ARG A 52 -6.09 11.19 1.82
CA ARG A 52 -7.46 11.41 2.30
C ARG A 52 -8.39 11.44 1.11
#